data_AF-A0AAW1D553-F1
#
_entry.id   AF-A0AAW1D553-F1
#
_cell.length_a   1.000
_cell.length_b   1.000
_cell.length_c   1.000
_cell.angle_alpha   90.00
_cell.angle_beta   90.00
_cell.angle_gamma   90.00
#
_symmetry.space_group_name_H-M   'P 1'
#
loop_
_entity.id
_entity.type
_entity.pdbx_description
1 polymer ?
#
loop_
_entity_poly.entity_id
_entity_poly.type
_entity_poly.pdbx_seq_one_letter_code
_entity_poly.pdbx_strand_id
1 'polypeptide(L)'
;MKDSSENSNKNENYQDLDETKSIQLSLVPYWFLAFLRVLLTLIPQIGYIHPDEYFQTVEVLNGDIFGVASSRPWEFNSTFPVRSIALPSLVVGLPLFILRCIAPFISLWFDIQALTPYALLVTPRIACCLLSFIVDYCLYRICRLYCQNYRARLLTLASSYVILIYGCRTFTNTFEMILSSILIYLVASCMAKSDKIIFQDEFLREMYNSSDNMKDRIRIHRLRLSLPWHTFSNVFPIAIVTVLGIFNRPTFVAYALSPVFFWLHRGLGSRFIGLNDFNMRMIAFFICSLPALFILIFLDSYYFGYLTLDEITHKNISLMRDLVVTPYNFIKYNVNSSNLAEHGLHPWFTHAFVNIPLLYNVLGISGLFGFFHLIYR
;
A
#
# COMPACT_ATOMS: atom_id res chain seq x y z
N MET A 1 -41.91 16.61 -27.15
CA MET A 1 -41.96 15.24 -26.59
C MET A 1 -41.44 14.20 -27.59
N LYS A 2 -40.38 14.53 -28.36
CA LYS A 2 -39.77 13.65 -29.37
C LYS A 2 -38.22 13.59 -29.31
N ASP A 3 -37.56 14.42 -28.49
CA ASP A 3 -36.09 14.47 -28.38
C ASP A 3 -35.50 13.63 -27.24
N SER A 4 -36.33 12.97 -26.43
CA SER A 4 -35.85 12.14 -25.31
C SER A 4 -35.45 10.71 -25.72
N SER A 5 -35.79 10.27 -26.93
CA SER A 5 -35.47 8.91 -27.44
C SER A 5 -34.16 8.84 -28.23
N GLU A 6 -33.60 9.95 -28.70
CA GLU A 6 -32.33 9.94 -29.43
C GLU A 6 -31.11 9.97 -28.50
N ASN A 7 -31.24 10.53 -27.29
CA ASN A 7 -30.15 10.57 -26.31
C ASN A 7 -29.98 9.26 -25.50
N SER A 8 -30.99 8.39 -25.42
CA SER A 8 -30.82 7.05 -24.85
C SER A 8 -30.01 6.15 -25.78
N ASN A 9 -30.26 6.22 -27.09
CA ASN A 9 -29.57 5.39 -28.10
C ASN A 9 -28.10 5.80 -28.35
N LYS A 10 -27.70 7.01 -27.98
CA LYS A 10 -26.28 7.42 -28.03
C LYS A 10 -25.48 6.92 -26.83
N ASN A 11 -26.08 6.79 -25.65
CA ASN A 11 -25.38 6.30 -24.46
C ASN A 11 -25.17 4.79 -24.48
N GLU A 12 -26.07 4.01 -25.10
CA GLU A 12 -25.86 2.57 -25.32
C GLU A 12 -24.75 2.31 -26.35
N ASN A 13 -24.67 3.11 -27.42
CA ASN A 13 -23.62 2.96 -28.42
C ASN A 13 -22.20 3.26 -27.91
N TYR A 14 -22.01 4.16 -26.94
CA TYR A 14 -20.67 4.42 -26.38
C TYR A 14 -20.17 3.32 -25.44
N GLN A 15 -21.06 2.51 -24.86
CA GLN A 15 -20.64 1.34 -24.06
C GLN A 15 -20.32 0.13 -24.95
N ASP A 16 -20.98 -0.01 -26.10
CA ASP A 16 -20.76 -1.13 -27.03
C ASP A 16 -19.61 -0.89 -28.02
N LEU A 17 -19.25 0.37 -28.32
CA LEU A 17 -18.19 0.68 -29.30
C LEU A 17 -16.76 0.39 -28.78
N ASP A 18 -16.52 0.44 -27.46
CA ASP A 18 -15.20 0.17 -26.85
C ASP A 18 -14.92 -1.33 -26.59
N GLU A 19 -15.91 -2.22 -26.78
CA GLU A 19 -15.66 -3.67 -26.73
C GLU A 19 -14.95 -4.21 -27.98
N THR A 20 -14.85 -3.39 -29.04
CA THR A 20 -14.23 -3.80 -30.30
C THR A 20 -12.69 -3.80 -30.22
N LYS A 21 -12.13 -5.02 -30.14
CA LYS A 21 -10.69 -5.40 -30.08
C LYS A 21 -10.01 -5.42 -28.71
N SER A 22 -10.72 -5.67 -27.61
CA SER A 22 -10.03 -6.23 -26.44
C SER A 22 -9.65 -7.69 -26.73
N ILE A 23 -8.35 -8.01 -26.77
CA ILE A 23 -7.89 -9.40 -26.85
C ILE A 23 -8.54 -10.14 -25.66
N GLN A 24 -9.47 -11.06 -25.94
CA GLN A 24 -10.11 -11.89 -24.93
C GLN A 24 -9.12 -12.97 -24.46
N LEU A 25 -8.12 -12.56 -23.66
CA LEU A 25 -7.23 -13.51 -23.01
C LEU A 25 -8.02 -14.34 -21.99
N SER A 26 -7.73 -15.63 -21.90
CA SER A 26 -8.28 -16.50 -20.85
C SER A 26 -7.69 -16.15 -19.47
N LEU A 27 -8.50 -16.28 -18.41
CA LEU A 27 -8.04 -16.14 -17.02
C LEU A 27 -7.46 -17.45 -16.44
N VAL A 28 -7.58 -18.57 -17.16
CA VAL A 28 -6.99 -19.86 -16.76
C VAL A 28 -5.50 -19.76 -16.40
N PRO A 29 -4.62 -19.12 -17.19
CA PRO A 29 -3.21 -19.02 -16.83
C PRO A 29 -2.98 -18.19 -15.56
N TYR A 30 -3.80 -17.18 -15.29
CA TYR A 30 -3.72 -16.41 -14.04
C TYR A 30 -4.07 -17.30 -12.84
N TRP A 31 -5.16 -18.06 -12.91
CA TRP A 31 -5.54 -18.96 -11.81
C TRP A 31 -4.52 -20.07 -11.57
N PHE A 32 -3.91 -20.58 -12.63
CA PHE A 32 -2.79 -21.51 -12.51
C PHE A 32 -1.60 -20.88 -11.77
N LEU A 33 -1.21 -19.64 -12.11
CA LEU A 33 -0.13 -18.93 -11.43
C LEU A 33 -0.49 -18.55 -9.99
N ALA A 34 -1.74 -18.21 -9.71
CA ALA A 34 -2.23 -17.96 -8.36
C ALA A 34 -2.16 -19.23 -7.49
N PHE A 35 -2.54 -20.38 -8.05
CA PHE A 35 -2.37 -21.67 -7.38
C PHE A 35 -0.89 -22.01 -7.17
N LEU A 36 -0.05 -21.81 -8.20
CA LEU A 36 1.39 -22.01 -8.11
C LEU A 36 2.01 -21.14 -7.01
N ARG A 37 1.57 -19.88 -6.86
CA ARG A 37 2.00 -18.97 -5.81
C ARG A 37 1.77 -19.54 -4.40
N VAL A 38 0.56 -20.07 -4.17
CA VAL A 38 0.21 -20.70 -2.89
C VAL A 38 1.03 -21.97 -2.68
N LEU A 39 1.15 -22.80 -3.72
CA LEU A 39 1.93 -24.04 -3.65
C LEU A 39 3.41 -23.77 -3.33
N LEU A 40 4.03 -22.78 -3.98
CA LEU A 40 5.42 -22.38 -3.73
C LEU A 40 5.64 -21.86 -2.30
N THR A 41 4.60 -21.34 -1.66
CA THR A 41 4.67 -20.90 -0.25
C THR A 41 4.73 -22.08 0.71
N LEU A 42 4.09 -23.21 0.35
CA LEU A 42 4.03 -24.45 1.12
C LEU A 42 5.18 -25.42 0.82
N ILE A 43 5.98 -25.17 -0.22
CA ILE A 43 7.13 -26.01 -0.51
C ILE A 43 8.27 -25.63 0.45
N PRO A 44 8.91 -26.59 1.14
CA PRO A 44 10.05 -26.30 2.00
C PRO A 44 11.20 -25.73 1.17
N GLN A 45 11.51 -24.47 1.43
CA GLN A 45 12.58 -23.73 0.76
C GLN A 45 13.78 -23.65 1.71
N ILE A 46 14.89 -24.25 1.29
CA ILE A 46 16.14 -24.30 2.05
C ILE A 46 16.97 -23.02 1.82
N GLY A 47 16.63 -22.25 0.78
CA GLY A 47 17.34 -21.02 0.41
C GLY A 47 17.01 -19.84 1.30
N TYR A 48 18.06 -19.18 1.78
CA TYR A 48 18.02 -17.89 2.47
C TYR A 48 18.21 -16.75 1.46
N ILE A 49 17.27 -15.81 1.41
CA ILE A 49 17.30 -14.67 0.47
C ILE A 49 17.76 -13.39 1.17
N HIS A 50 17.22 -13.09 2.36
CA HIS A 50 17.46 -11.82 3.04
C HIS A 50 17.22 -11.96 4.55
N PRO A 51 17.99 -11.25 5.41
CA PRO A 51 17.87 -11.34 6.87
C PRO A 51 16.50 -10.96 7.40
N ASP A 52 15.81 -10.09 6.67
CA ASP A 52 14.49 -9.59 7.03
C ASP A 52 13.41 -10.69 7.16
N GLU A 53 13.50 -11.77 6.39
CA GLU A 53 12.52 -12.87 6.47
C GLU A 53 12.66 -13.67 7.76
N TYR A 54 13.88 -13.84 8.27
CA TYR A 54 14.19 -14.72 9.40
C TYR A 54 14.54 -13.89 10.63
N PHE A 55 15.76 -13.35 10.68
CA PHE A 55 16.37 -12.72 11.85
C PHE A 55 15.69 -11.42 12.26
N GLN A 56 15.26 -10.59 11.30
CA GLN A 56 14.73 -9.24 11.59
C GLN A 56 13.20 -9.16 11.64
N THR A 57 12.50 -10.29 11.53
CA THR A 57 11.03 -10.32 11.63
C THR A 57 10.54 -11.53 12.39
N VAL A 58 10.74 -12.74 11.84
CA VAL A 58 10.15 -13.97 12.37
C VAL A 58 10.81 -14.40 13.68
N GLU A 59 12.13 -14.29 13.81
CA GLU A 59 12.86 -14.65 15.03
C GLU A 59 12.47 -13.77 16.22
N VAL A 60 12.40 -12.45 16.03
CA VAL A 60 11.98 -11.49 17.06
C VAL A 60 10.59 -11.82 17.58
N LEU A 61 9.63 -12.04 16.68
CA LEU A 61 8.25 -12.34 17.05
C LEU A 61 8.06 -13.74 17.65
N ASN A 62 8.86 -14.73 17.21
CA ASN A 62 8.86 -16.06 17.83
C ASN A 62 9.43 -16.02 19.25
N GLY A 63 10.48 -15.24 19.49
CA GLY A 63 11.00 -14.98 20.83
C GLY A 63 9.93 -14.39 21.75
N ASP A 64 9.20 -13.38 21.26
CA ASP A 64 8.17 -12.70 22.03
C ASP A 64 6.93 -13.56 22.30
N ILE A 65 6.46 -14.32 21.30
CA ILE A 65 5.21 -15.10 21.41
C ILE A 65 5.43 -16.46 22.05
N PHE A 66 6.53 -17.15 21.75
CA PHE A 66 6.76 -18.53 22.20
C PHE A 66 7.85 -18.64 23.27
N GLY A 67 8.58 -17.56 23.59
CA GLY A 67 9.68 -17.60 24.56
C GLY A 67 10.87 -18.43 24.10
N VAL A 68 11.03 -18.61 22.79
CA VAL A 68 12.15 -19.36 22.19
C VAL A 68 13.42 -18.50 22.27
N ALA A 69 14.59 -19.13 22.38
CA ALA A 69 15.86 -18.43 22.31
C ALA A 69 15.97 -17.64 21.00
N SER A 70 15.99 -16.31 21.10
CA SER A 70 16.04 -15.38 19.98
C SER A 70 17.08 -14.29 20.24
N SER A 71 17.87 -13.97 19.22
CA SER A 71 18.78 -12.83 19.23
C SER A 71 18.08 -11.60 18.64
N ARG A 72 17.84 -10.57 19.46
CA ARG A 72 17.23 -9.33 18.96
C ARG A 72 18.27 -8.54 18.16
N PRO A 73 18.01 -8.21 16.88
CA PRO A 73 18.94 -7.42 16.09
C PRO A 73 18.91 -5.95 16.53
N TRP A 74 19.93 -5.20 16.11
CA TRP A 74 20.13 -3.80 16.47
C TRP A 74 18.93 -2.90 16.15
N GLU A 75 18.10 -3.25 15.15
CA GLU A 75 16.89 -2.51 14.76
C GLU A 75 15.80 -2.48 15.86
N PHE A 76 15.74 -3.52 16.71
CA PHE A 76 14.77 -3.68 17.81
C PHE A 76 15.42 -3.47 19.19
N ASN A 77 16.55 -2.76 19.26
CA ASN A 77 17.21 -2.46 20.52
C ASN A 77 16.36 -1.45 21.34
N SER A 78 16.09 -1.77 22.60
CA SER A 78 15.32 -0.92 23.52
C SER A 78 15.99 0.43 23.84
N THR A 79 17.30 0.58 23.64
CA THR A 79 18.00 1.85 23.94
C THR A 79 17.88 2.88 22.81
N PHE A 80 17.74 2.41 21.57
CA PHE A 80 17.57 3.27 20.40
C PHE A 80 16.78 2.50 19.33
N PRO A 81 15.44 2.40 19.50
CA PRO A 81 14.60 1.64 18.58
C PRO A 81 14.50 2.33 17.22
N VAL A 82 14.89 1.62 16.18
CA VAL A 82 14.95 2.12 14.80
C VAL A 82 13.79 1.60 13.96
N ARG A 83 13.26 0.43 14.29
CA ARG A 83 12.19 -0.22 13.52
C ARG A 83 10.89 -0.33 14.31
N SER A 84 9.79 0.07 13.70
CA SER A 84 8.46 -0.11 14.28
C SER A 84 8.09 -1.59 14.35
N ILE A 85 7.51 -2.01 15.48
CA ILE A 85 7.01 -3.37 15.65
C ILE A 85 5.55 -3.51 15.16
N ALA A 86 4.83 -2.40 15.00
CA ALA A 86 3.39 -2.40 14.80
C ALA A 86 2.92 -3.22 13.59
N LEU A 87 3.56 -3.04 12.42
CA LEU A 87 3.20 -3.81 11.22
C LEU A 87 3.73 -5.25 11.24
N PRO A 88 4.99 -5.53 11.61
CA PRO A 88 5.46 -6.89 11.81
C PRO A 88 4.59 -7.70 12.78
N SER A 89 4.23 -7.14 13.92
CA SER A 89 3.34 -7.81 14.89
C SER A 89 1.94 -8.06 14.33
N LEU A 90 1.39 -7.15 13.52
CA LEU A 90 0.10 -7.35 12.88
C LEU A 90 0.13 -8.43 11.79
N VAL A 91 1.14 -8.42 10.91
CA VAL A 91 1.15 -9.31 9.73
C VAL A 91 1.77 -10.67 10.03
N VAL A 92 2.79 -10.72 10.88
CA VAL A 92 3.53 -11.95 11.23
C VAL A 92 3.14 -12.43 12.62
N GLY A 93 3.03 -11.53 13.60
CA GLY A 93 2.72 -11.87 14.98
C GLY A 93 1.30 -12.43 15.16
N LEU A 94 0.29 -11.83 14.52
CA LEU A 94 -1.11 -12.29 14.62
C LEU A 94 -1.29 -13.73 14.11
N PRO A 95 -0.78 -14.13 12.92
CA PRO A 95 -0.83 -15.53 12.50
C PRO A 95 -0.14 -16.50 13.46
N LEU A 96 1.01 -16.11 14.03
CA LEU A 96 1.73 -16.92 15.01
C LEU A 96 0.97 -17.04 16.33
N PHE A 97 0.33 -15.98 16.78
CA PHE A 97 -0.54 -15.99 17.96
C PHE A 97 -1.75 -16.91 17.76
N ILE A 98 -2.39 -16.83 16.59
CA ILE A 98 -3.49 -17.74 16.22
C ILE A 98 -3.00 -19.20 16.22
N LEU A 99 -1.82 -19.47 15.64
CA LEU A 99 -1.21 -20.80 15.67
C LEU A 99 -0.98 -21.28 17.12
N ARG A 100 -0.46 -20.41 18.00
CA ARG A 100 -0.27 -20.73 19.43
C ARG A 100 -1.58 -21.13 20.11
N CYS A 101 -2.68 -20.43 19.81
CA CYS A 101 -3.99 -20.73 20.37
C CYS A 101 -4.59 -22.04 19.83
N ILE A 102 -4.40 -22.35 18.54
CA ILE A 102 -5.01 -23.51 17.88
C ILE A 102 -4.17 -24.79 18.08
N ALA A 103 -2.86 -24.69 18.17
CA ALA A 103 -1.93 -25.82 18.31
C ALA A 103 -2.32 -26.86 19.39
N PRO A 104 -2.70 -26.48 20.63
CA PRO A 104 -3.10 -27.47 21.64
C PRO A 104 -4.38 -28.23 21.26
N PHE A 105 -5.32 -27.60 20.54
CA PHE A 105 -6.51 -28.28 20.04
C PHE A 105 -6.17 -29.26 18.91
N ILE A 106 -5.26 -28.90 17.99
CA ILE A 106 -4.83 -29.82 16.93
C ILE A 106 -4.17 -31.07 17.54
N SER A 107 -3.29 -30.88 18.53
CA SER A 107 -2.65 -31.99 19.22
C SER A 107 -3.67 -32.89 19.94
N LEU A 108 -4.72 -32.32 20.53
CA LEU A 108 -5.73 -33.08 21.26
C LEU A 108 -6.66 -33.88 20.32
N TRP A 109 -7.04 -33.32 19.17
CA TRP A 109 -8.06 -33.91 18.29
C TRP A 109 -7.47 -34.83 17.21
N PHE A 110 -6.24 -34.56 16.76
CA PHE A 110 -5.61 -35.25 15.63
C PHE A 110 -4.30 -35.94 15.98
N ASP A 111 -3.79 -35.79 17.21
CA ASP A 111 -2.48 -36.32 17.65
C ASP A 111 -1.29 -35.84 16.78
N ILE A 112 -1.41 -34.64 16.21
CA ILE A 112 -0.39 -34.01 15.36
C ILE A 112 0.30 -32.88 16.14
N GLN A 113 1.64 -32.92 16.21
CA GLN A 113 2.43 -31.81 16.73
C GLN A 113 2.43 -30.63 15.75
N ALA A 114 1.52 -29.67 15.98
CA ALA A 114 1.38 -28.49 15.12
C ALA A 114 2.55 -27.50 15.24
N LEU A 115 3.21 -27.43 16.41
CA LEU A 115 4.34 -26.53 16.65
C LEU A 115 5.65 -27.18 16.20
N THR A 116 5.98 -27.00 14.92
CA THR A 116 7.26 -27.39 14.34
C THR A 116 8.01 -26.16 13.83
N PRO A 117 9.35 -26.22 13.68
CA PRO A 117 10.12 -25.12 13.07
C PRO A 117 9.60 -24.74 11.68
N TYR A 118 9.13 -25.74 10.92
CA TYR A 118 8.48 -25.54 9.64
C TYR A 118 7.18 -24.73 9.77
N ALA A 119 6.29 -25.09 10.70
CA ALA A 119 5.03 -24.37 10.91
C ALA A 119 5.25 -22.91 11.34
N LEU A 120 6.24 -22.64 12.20
CA LEU A 120 6.60 -21.28 12.62
C LEU A 120 7.09 -20.40 11.47
N LEU A 121 7.71 -21.00 10.45
CA LEU A 121 8.16 -20.28 9.26
C LEU A 121 7.04 -20.12 8.22
N VAL A 122 6.26 -21.18 7.97
CA VAL A 122 5.28 -21.20 6.88
C VAL A 122 4.00 -20.47 7.24
N THR A 123 3.56 -20.48 8.49
CA THR A 123 2.34 -19.77 8.93
C THR A 123 2.34 -18.29 8.56
N PRO A 124 3.38 -17.49 8.88
CA PRO A 124 3.40 -16.09 8.49
C PRO A 124 3.63 -15.89 6.98
N ARG A 125 4.27 -16.83 6.28
CA ARG A 125 4.36 -16.81 4.81
C ARG A 125 3.00 -17.01 4.14
N ILE A 126 2.16 -17.90 4.66
CA ILE A 126 0.77 -18.06 4.18
C ILE A 126 0.01 -16.75 4.36
N ALA A 127 0.13 -16.09 5.52
CA ALA A 127 -0.49 -14.79 5.74
C ALA A 127 -0.01 -13.74 4.73
N CYS A 128 1.30 -13.65 4.48
CA CYS A 128 1.86 -12.75 3.45
C CYS A 128 1.37 -13.11 2.05
N CYS A 129 1.30 -14.39 1.71
CA CYS A 129 0.77 -14.86 0.43
C CYS A 129 -0.71 -14.47 0.25
N LEU A 130 -1.54 -14.59 1.30
CA LEU A 130 -2.93 -14.15 1.26
C LEU A 130 -3.03 -12.63 1.06
N LEU A 131 -2.21 -11.86 1.78
CA LEU A 131 -2.14 -10.41 1.61
C LEU A 131 -1.60 -10.00 0.23
N SER A 132 -0.76 -10.81 -0.41
CA SER A 132 -0.24 -10.53 -1.77
C SER A 132 -1.36 -10.39 -2.81
N PHE A 133 -2.49 -11.09 -2.63
CA PHE A 133 -3.66 -10.98 -3.52
C PHE A 133 -4.36 -9.63 -3.43
N ILE A 134 -4.10 -8.82 -2.40
CA ILE A 134 -4.56 -7.43 -2.35
C ILE A 134 -3.95 -6.63 -3.51
N VAL A 135 -2.69 -6.91 -3.87
CA VAL A 135 -2.02 -6.25 -5.00
C VAL A 135 -2.73 -6.59 -6.32
N ASP A 136 -3.06 -7.86 -6.54
CA ASP A 136 -3.83 -8.30 -7.72
C ASP A 136 -5.21 -7.62 -7.76
N TYR A 137 -5.90 -7.56 -6.62
CA TYR A 137 -7.19 -6.90 -6.51
C TYR A 137 -7.13 -5.40 -6.81
N CYS A 138 -6.15 -4.68 -6.24
CA CYS A 138 -5.92 -3.27 -6.52
C CYS A 138 -5.67 -3.03 -8.01
N LEU A 139 -4.83 -3.85 -8.65
CA LEU A 139 -4.57 -3.77 -10.09
C LEU A 139 -5.84 -4.00 -10.91
N TYR A 140 -6.62 -5.04 -10.60
CA TYR A 140 -7.89 -5.33 -11.25
C TYR A 140 -8.87 -4.16 -11.16
N ARG A 141 -9.01 -3.58 -9.95
CA ARG A 141 -9.91 -2.44 -9.71
C ARG A 141 -9.47 -1.19 -10.48
N ILE A 142 -8.18 -0.88 -10.51
CA ILE A 142 -7.63 0.24 -11.29
C ILE A 142 -7.91 0.03 -12.79
N CYS A 143 -7.67 -1.17 -13.29
CA CYS A 143 -7.92 -1.47 -14.71
C CYS A 143 -9.40 -1.29 -15.07
N ARG A 144 -10.32 -1.71 -14.20
CA ARG A 144 -11.76 -1.47 -14.41
C ARG A 144 -12.14 0.01 -14.33
N LEU A 145 -11.51 0.79 -13.46
CA LEU A 145 -11.77 2.23 -13.34
C LEU A 145 -11.40 3.01 -14.61
N TYR A 146 -10.33 2.60 -15.30
CA TYR A 146 -9.83 3.27 -16.51
C TYR A 146 -10.15 2.52 -17.81
N CYS A 147 -11.10 1.57 -17.78
CA CYS A 147 -11.52 0.76 -18.94
C CYS A 147 -10.35 0.06 -19.67
N GLN A 148 -9.41 -0.51 -18.91
CA GLN A 148 -8.22 -1.15 -19.45
C GLN A 148 -8.31 -2.68 -19.38
N ASN A 149 -7.56 -3.38 -20.24
CA ASN A 149 -7.51 -4.84 -20.24
C ASN A 149 -6.82 -5.38 -18.96
N TYR A 150 -7.62 -5.72 -17.96
CA TYR A 150 -7.14 -6.26 -16.69
C TYR A 150 -6.52 -7.66 -16.83
N ARG A 151 -6.94 -8.46 -17.83
CA ARG A 151 -6.52 -9.86 -17.97
C ARG A 151 -5.04 -9.97 -18.31
N ALA A 152 -4.59 -9.20 -19.31
CA ALA A 152 -3.18 -9.14 -19.69
C ALA A 152 -2.30 -8.65 -18.53
N ARG A 153 -2.74 -7.61 -17.80
CA ARG A 153 -1.96 -7.00 -16.71
C ARG A 153 -1.87 -7.88 -15.47
N LEU A 154 -2.95 -8.55 -15.11
CA LEU A 154 -2.95 -9.56 -14.04
C LEU A 154 -2.04 -10.72 -14.40
N LEU A 155 -2.04 -11.17 -15.66
CA LEU A 155 -1.13 -12.22 -16.11
C LEU A 155 0.33 -11.77 -15.99
N THR A 156 0.67 -10.56 -16.44
CA THR A 156 2.03 -10.00 -16.28
C THR A 156 2.43 -9.92 -14.82
N LEU A 157 1.56 -9.41 -13.94
CA LEU A 157 1.82 -9.32 -12.51
C LEU A 157 2.02 -10.70 -11.88
N ALA A 158 1.11 -11.64 -12.11
CA ALA A 158 1.15 -12.97 -11.54
C ALA A 158 2.31 -13.82 -12.05
N SER A 159 2.79 -13.57 -13.27
CA SER A 159 3.98 -14.23 -13.84
C SER A 159 5.30 -13.68 -13.32
N SER A 160 5.28 -12.53 -12.63
CA SER A 160 6.49 -11.89 -12.14
C SER A 160 7.12 -12.68 -10.98
N TYR A 161 8.44 -12.87 -11.06
CA TYR A 161 9.22 -13.51 -10.00
C TYR A 161 9.04 -12.81 -8.64
N VAL A 162 8.92 -11.48 -8.65
CA VAL A 162 8.69 -10.67 -7.45
C VAL A 162 7.42 -11.11 -6.73
N ILE A 163 6.31 -11.26 -7.45
CA ILE A 163 5.03 -11.62 -6.83
C ILE A 163 4.99 -13.10 -6.45
N LEU A 164 5.58 -13.98 -7.26
CA LEU A 164 5.61 -15.43 -6.99
C LEU A 164 6.49 -15.81 -5.80
N ILE A 165 7.63 -15.12 -5.61
CA ILE A 165 8.61 -15.47 -4.59
C ILE A 165 8.65 -14.42 -3.48
N TYR A 166 9.00 -13.16 -3.78
CA TYR A 166 9.18 -12.14 -2.75
C TYR A 166 7.87 -11.74 -2.08
N GLY A 167 6.78 -11.62 -2.84
CA GLY A 167 5.44 -11.26 -2.35
C GLY A 167 4.84 -12.24 -1.36
N CYS A 168 5.36 -13.47 -1.28
CA CYS A 168 4.91 -14.50 -0.34
C CYS A 168 5.81 -14.63 0.89
N ARG A 169 6.96 -13.94 0.91
CA ARG A 169 7.87 -13.94 2.07
C ARG A 169 7.54 -12.80 3.03
N THR A 170 7.96 -12.96 4.27
CA THR A 170 7.78 -12.02 5.39
C THR A 170 8.74 -10.82 5.31
N PHE A 171 8.92 -10.26 4.11
CA PHE A 171 9.70 -9.03 3.92
C PHE A 171 8.85 -7.82 4.23
N THR A 172 9.44 -6.85 4.91
CA THR A 172 8.84 -5.52 5.07
C THR A 172 8.70 -4.79 3.73
N ASN A 173 9.54 -5.11 2.73
CA ASN A 173 9.36 -4.66 1.34
C ASN A 173 8.04 -5.17 0.73
N THR A 174 7.59 -6.38 1.10
CA THR A 174 6.29 -6.92 0.69
C THR A 174 5.15 -6.10 1.31
N PHE A 175 5.31 -5.65 2.55
CA PHE A 175 4.34 -4.75 3.19
C PHE A 175 4.31 -3.38 2.51
N GLU A 176 5.47 -2.82 2.15
CA GLU A 176 5.54 -1.59 1.34
C GLU A 176 4.79 -1.79 0.01
N MET A 177 5.04 -2.89 -0.72
CA MET A 177 4.36 -3.19 -1.98
C MET A 177 2.83 -3.24 -1.82
N ILE A 178 2.32 -3.92 -0.79
CA ILE A 178 0.89 -4.01 -0.51
C ILE A 178 0.33 -2.62 -0.20
N LEU A 179 0.95 -1.86 0.71
CA LEU A 179 0.51 -0.51 1.09
C LEU A 179 0.56 0.46 -0.10
N SER A 180 1.60 0.40 -0.93
CA SER A 180 1.71 1.19 -2.16
C SER A 180 0.60 0.84 -3.15
N SER A 181 0.27 -0.44 -3.32
CA SER A 181 -0.82 -0.85 -4.22
C SER A 181 -2.19 -0.34 -3.76
N ILE A 182 -2.45 -0.36 -2.46
CA ILE A 182 -3.66 0.20 -1.84
C ILE A 182 -3.69 1.71 -2.04
N LEU A 183 -2.58 2.40 -1.78
CA LEU A 183 -2.47 3.85 -1.93
C LEU A 183 -2.75 4.28 -3.37
N ILE A 184 -2.12 3.64 -4.36
CA ILE A 184 -2.35 3.92 -5.79
C ILE A 184 -3.83 3.69 -6.14
N TYR A 185 -4.44 2.60 -5.68
CA TYR A 185 -5.85 2.32 -5.93
C TYR A 185 -6.78 3.40 -5.32
N LEU A 186 -6.55 3.80 -4.07
CA LEU A 186 -7.35 4.83 -3.41
C LEU A 186 -7.27 6.16 -4.15
N VAL A 187 -6.06 6.56 -4.56
CA VAL A 187 -5.83 7.78 -5.33
C VAL A 187 -6.48 7.69 -6.71
N ALA A 188 -6.30 6.58 -7.44
CA ALA A 188 -6.92 6.35 -8.73
C ALA A 188 -8.46 6.44 -8.66
N SER A 189 -9.06 5.83 -7.65
CA SER A 189 -10.52 5.92 -7.44
C SER A 189 -10.96 7.35 -7.13
N CYS A 190 -10.16 8.12 -6.41
CA CYS A 190 -10.40 9.53 -6.15
C CYS A 190 -10.32 10.36 -7.42
N MET A 191 -9.28 10.17 -8.22
CA MET A 191 -9.10 10.86 -9.51
C MET A 191 -10.29 10.61 -10.42
N ALA A 192 -10.60 9.34 -10.72
CA ALA A 192 -11.71 8.98 -11.60
C ALA A 192 -13.07 9.58 -11.15
N LYS A 193 -13.35 9.59 -9.83
CA LYS A 193 -14.58 10.18 -9.29
C LYS A 193 -14.59 11.71 -9.46
N SER A 194 -13.50 12.38 -9.15
CA SER A 194 -13.44 13.84 -9.27
C SER A 194 -13.45 14.31 -10.70
N ASP A 195 -12.71 13.66 -11.59
CA ASP A 195 -12.66 14.06 -13.00
C ASP A 195 -14.06 14.04 -13.61
N LYS A 196 -14.87 13.00 -13.28
CA LYS A 196 -16.28 12.94 -13.68
C LYS A 196 -17.12 14.10 -13.13
N ILE A 197 -16.93 14.47 -11.86
CA ILE A 197 -17.71 15.53 -11.21
C ILE A 197 -17.28 16.92 -11.71
N ILE A 198 -15.98 17.13 -11.91
CA ILE A 198 -15.42 18.37 -12.45
C ILE A 198 -15.93 18.59 -13.86
N PHE A 199 -15.90 17.54 -14.70
CA PHE A 199 -16.46 17.59 -16.04
C PHE A 199 -17.96 17.94 -16.03
N GLN A 200 -18.74 17.34 -15.11
CA GLN A 200 -20.15 17.66 -14.95
C GLN A 200 -20.40 19.10 -14.47
N ASP A 201 -19.60 19.62 -13.53
CA ASP A 201 -19.69 21.01 -13.07
C ASP A 201 -19.37 21.99 -14.21
N GLU A 202 -18.34 21.70 -14.99
CA GLU A 202 -17.92 22.51 -16.13
C GLU A 202 -19.01 22.54 -17.22
N PHE A 203 -19.54 21.37 -17.61
CA PHE A 203 -20.64 21.26 -18.56
C PHE A 203 -21.90 22.01 -18.11
N LEU A 204 -22.29 21.87 -16.84
CA LEU A 204 -23.46 22.59 -16.30
C LEU A 204 -23.23 24.11 -16.27
N ARG A 205 -22.00 24.57 -16.02
CA ARG A 205 -21.69 26.02 -16.08
C ARG A 205 -21.74 26.56 -17.50
N GLU A 206 -21.23 25.83 -18.49
CA GLU A 206 -21.33 26.24 -19.89
C GLU A 206 -22.78 26.36 -20.32
N MET A 207 -23.60 25.37 -19.99
CA MET A 207 -25.06 25.39 -20.20
C MET A 207 -25.74 26.56 -19.48
N TYR A 208 -25.31 26.90 -18.26
CA TYR A 208 -25.84 28.04 -17.51
C TYR A 208 -25.54 29.35 -18.24
N ASN A 209 -24.30 29.53 -18.70
CA ASN A 209 -23.84 30.73 -19.39
C ASN A 209 -24.47 30.89 -20.79
N SER A 210 -24.74 29.79 -21.50
CA SER A 210 -25.35 29.82 -22.83
C SER A 210 -26.88 29.94 -22.82
N SER A 211 -27.53 29.72 -21.68
CA SER A 211 -28.99 29.78 -21.56
C SER A 211 -29.48 31.22 -21.37
N ASP A 212 -30.42 31.68 -22.20
CA ASP A 212 -31.04 33.01 -22.06
C ASP A 212 -32.28 32.97 -21.14
N ASN A 213 -32.90 31.81 -20.99
CA ASN A 213 -34.15 31.65 -20.29
C ASN A 213 -33.94 31.48 -18.77
N MET A 214 -34.60 32.33 -17.95
CA MET A 214 -34.40 32.35 -16.50
C MET A 214 -34.81 31.04 -15.81
N LYS A 215 -35.88 30.38 -16.30
CA LYS A 215 -36.33 29.09 -15.75
C LYS A 215 -35.28 28.00 -15.91
N ASP A 216 -34.60 27.98 -17.06
CA ASP A 216 -33.55 26.99 -17.36
C ASP A 216 -32.28 27.27 -16.54
N ARG A 217 -31.90 28.54 -16.36
CA ARG A 217 -30.81 28.94 -15.44
C ARG A 217 -31.05 28.45 -14.00
N ILE A 218 -32.27 28.63 -13.48
CA ILE A 218 -32.62 28.17 -12.12
C ILE A 218 -32.53 26.64 -12.04
N ARG A 219 -33.02 25.93 -13.05
CA ARG A 219 -32.96 24.45 -13.11
C ARG A 219 -31.51 23.96 -13.13
N ILE A 220 -30.66 24.54 -13.97
CA ILE A 220 -29.24 24.18 -14.08
C ILE A 220 -28.50 24.47 -12.77
N HIS A 221 -28.78 25.60 -12.14
CA HIS A 221 -28.21 25.93 -10.83
C HIS A 221 -28.58 24.90 -9.75
N ARG A 222 -29.84 24.44 -9.72
CA ARG A 222 -30.27 23.36 -8.81
C ARG A 222 -29.54 22.04 -9.10
N LEU A 223 -29.37 21.68 -10.37
CA LEU A 223 -28.62 20.49 -10.76
C LEU A 223 -27.15 20.58 -10.32
N ARG A 224 -26.54 21.76 -10.46
CA ARG A 224 -25.17 22.00 -10.01
C ARG A 224 -25.01 21.84 -8.50
N LEU A 225 -25.95 22.39 -7.71
CA LEU A 225 -25.97 22.20 -6.25
C LEU A 225 -26.20 20.74 -5.84
N SER A 226 -26.79 19.91 -6.71
CA SER A 226 -27.00 18.48 -6.44
C SER A 226 -25.75 17.61 -6.69
N LEU A 227 -24.67 18.18 -7.25
CA LEU A 227 -23.44 17.44 -7.47
C LEU A 227 -22.78 17.04 -6.14
N PRO A 228 -22.26 15.80 -6.04
CA PRO A 228 -21.67 15.32 -4.80
C PRO A 228 -20.30 15.98 -4.53
N TRP A 229 -20.02 16.19 -3.24
CA TRP A 229 -18.72 16.65 -2.77
C TRP A 229 -17.62 15.63 -3.11
N HIS A 230 -16.48 16.13 -3.61
CA HIS A 230 -15.40 15.28 -4.09
C HIS A 230 -14.00 15.65 -3.57
N THR A 231 -13.82 16.86 -3.05
CA THR A 231 -12.52 17.42 -2.64
C THR A 231 -11.78 16.55 -1.63
N PHE A 232 -12.45 16.06 -0.60
CA PHE A 232 -11.85 15.26 0.49
C PHE A 232 -12.12 13.74 0.40
N SER A 233 -12.51 13.25 -0.79
CA SER A 233 -12.80 11.82 -0.97
C SER A 233 -11.58 10.97 -0.58
N ASN A 234 -11.80 9.99 0.29
CA ASN A 234 -10.82 9.04 0.81
C ASN A 234 -9.55 9.66 1.46
N VAL A 235 -9.59 10.91 1.93
CA VAL A 235 -8.42 11.53 2.60
C VAL A 235 -7.97 10.73 3.82
N PHE A 236 -8.91 10.21 4.61
CA PHE A 236 -8.64 9.45 5.83
C PHE A 236 -7.88 8.14 5.57
N PRO A 237 -8.35 7.21 4.72
CA PRO A 237 -7.60 5.99 4.43
C PRO A 237 -6.27 6.26 3.71
N ILE A 238 -6.20 7.30 2.86
CA ILE A 238 -4.93 7.69 2.21
C ILE A 238 -3.89 8.14 3.24
N ALA A 239 -4.30 8.95 4.23
CA ALA A 239 -3.44 9.37 5.33
C ALA A 239 -2.98 8.18 6.19
N ILE A 240 -3.90 7.29 6.58
CA ILE A 240 -3.56 6.09 7.37
C ILE A 240 -2.55 5.20 6.65
N VAL A 241 -2.79 4.87 5.38
CA VAL A 241 -1.88 4.01 4.60
C VAL A 241 -0.50 4.66 4.47
N THR A 242 -0.44 5.98 4.30
CA THR A 242 0.83 6.71 4.21
C THR A 242 1.60 6.64 5.53
N VAL A 243 0.93 6.87 6.66
CA VAL A 243 1.56 6.79 7.98
C VAL A 243 2.02 5.36 8.29
N LEU A 244 1.18 4.36 8.03
CA LEU A 244 1.54 2.94 8.18
C LEU A 244 2.78 2.59 7.38
N GLY A 245 2.86 3.02 6.12
CA GLY A 245 4.03 2.76 5.28
C GLY A 245 5.30 3.42 5.80
N ILE A 246 5.23 4.67 6.27
CA ILE A 246 6.38 5.39 6.86
C ILE A 246 6.89 4.69 8.13
N PHE A 247 5.98 4.19 8.97
CA PHE A 247 6.35 3.42 10.17
C PHE A 247 6.91 2.04 9.85
N ASN A 248 6.43 1.39 8.78
CA ASN A 248 7.04 0.15 8.29
C ASN A 248 8.51 0.39 7.92
N ARG A 249 8.73 1.39 7.06
CA ARG A 249 10.04 1.80 6.55
C ARG A 249 9.97 3.25 6.10
N PRO A 250 10.87 4.14 6.57
CA PRO A 250 10.86 5.55 6.16
C PRO A 250 11.11 5.77 4.66
N THR A 251 11.70 4.80 3.96
CA THR A 251 11.82 4.79 2.49
C THR A 251 10.48 4.85 1.77
N PHE A 252 9.38 4.44 2.44
CA PHE A 252 8.03 4.50 1.89
C PHE A 252 7.59 5.90 1.45
N VAL A 253 8.21 6.95 2.00
CA VAL A 253 7.99 8.33 1.55
C VAL A 253 8.18 8.46 0.03
N ALA A 254 9.17 7.78 -0.56
CA ALA A 254 9.41 7.80 -1.99
C ALA A 254 8.25 7.17 -2.79
N TYR A 255 7.68 6.07 -2.29
CA TYR A 255 6.54 5.41 -2.93
C TYR A 255 5.23 6.17 -2.73
N ALA A 256 5.07 6.85 -1.59
CA ALA A 256 3.88 7.64 -1.28
C ALA A 256 3.86 9.00 -1.99
N LEU A 257 5.04 9.57 -2.28
CA LEU A 257 5.17 10.91 -2.85
C LEU A 257 4.38 11.05 -4.16
N SER A 258 4.57 10.13 -5.11
CA SER A 258 3.88 10.24 -6.41
C SER A 258 2.35 10.12 -6.28
N PRO A 259 1.76 9.08 -5.67
CA PRO A 259 0.31 8.99 -5.52
C PRO A 259 -0.30 10.14 -4.70
N VAL A 260 0.31 10.50 -3.57
CA VAL A 260 -0.21 11.59 -2.73
C VAL A 260 -0.14 12.92 -3.48
N PHE A 261 0.94 13.17 -4.22
CA PHE A 261 1.06 14.36 -5.06
C PHE A 261 -0.05 14.43 -6.12
N PHE A 262 -0.33 13.32 -6.82
CA PHE A 262 -1.44 13.27 -7.78
C PHE A 262 -2.82 13.48 -7.14
N TRP A 263 -3.03 12.96 -5.93
CA TRP A 263 -4.26 13.19 -5.17
C TRP A 263 -4.44 14.67 -4.79
N LEU A 264 -3.37 15.31 -4.34
CA LEU A 264 -3.36 16.74 -4.03
C LEU A 264 -3.62 17.58 -5.28
N HIS A 265 -2.96 17.24 -6.39
CA HIS A 265 -3.01 17.97 -7.65
C HIS A 265 -4.30 17.74 -8.47
N ARG A 266 -5.14 16.77 -8.06
CA ARG A 266 -6.35 16.38 -8.79
C ARG A 266 -7.26 17.57 -9.11
N GLY A 267 -7.45 17.81 -10.40
CA GLY A 267 -8.30 18.87 -10.93
C GLY A 267 -7.65 20.24 -11.12
N LEU A 268 -6.37 20.45 -10.76
CA LEU A 268 -5.65 21.72 -10.97
C LEU A 268 -5.49 22.13 -12.46
N GLY A 269 -5.78 21.23 -13.40
CA GLY A 269 -5.87 21.54 -14.85
C GLY A 269 -7.23 22.08 -15.30
N SER A 270 -8.25 22.10 -14.43
CA SER A 270 -9.55 22.69 -14.70
C SER A 270 -9.52 24.19 -14.42
N ARG A 271 -10.36 24.97 -15.11
CA ARG A 271 -10.49 26.43 -14.92
C ARG A 271 -10.91 26.85 -13.49
N PHE A 272 -11.27 25.90 -12.62
CA PHE A 272 -12.02 26.18 -11.39
C PHE A 272 -11.36 25.73 -10.09
N ILE A 273 -10.44 24.75 -10.14
CA ILE A 273 -9.77 24.26 -8.93
C ILE A 273 -8.49 25.06 -8.77
N GLY A 274 -8.46 25.90 -7.74
CA GLY A 274 -7.33 26.76 -7.44
C GLY A 274 -6.37 26.16 -6.42
N LEU A 275 -5.30 26.90 -6.14
CA LEU A 275 -4.33 26.57 -5.09
C LEU A 275 -4.97 26.45 -3.69
N ASN A 276 -6.12 27.07 -3.46
CA ASN A 276 -6.83 26.97 -2.18
C ASN A 276 -7.32 25.54 -1.90
N ASP A 277 -7.86 24.85 -2.91
CA ASP A 277 -8.29 23.45 -2.76
C ASP A 277 -7.09 22.53 -2.47
N PHE A 278 -5.94 22.81 -3.09
CA PHE A 278 -4.69 22.12 -2.81
C PHE A 278 -4.27 22.30 -1.35
N ASN A 279 -4.25 23.55 -0.85
CA ASN A 279 -3.89 23.85 0.54
C ASN A 279 -4.87 23.21 1.55
N MET A 280 -6.17 23.26 1.26
CA MET A 280 -7.18 22.62 2.11
C MET A 280 -7.01 21.10 2.16
N ARG A 281 -6.67 20.47 1.03
CA ARG A 281 -6.36 19.02 0.99
C ARG A 281 -5.10 18.68 1.75
N MET A 282 -4.06 19.52 1.68
CA MET A 282 -2.84 19.36 2.48
C MET A 282 -3.15 19.40 3.99
N ILE A 283 -3.94 20.39 4.42
CA ILE A 283 -4.35 20.52 5.83
C ILE A 283 -5.19 19.32 6.25
N ALA A 284 -6.17 18.92 5.44
CA ALA A 284 -7.01 17.76 5.72
C ALA A 284 -6.19 16.46 5.81
N PHE A 285 -5.23 16.26 4.90
CA PHE A 285 -4.32 15.12 4.94
C PHE A 285 -3.49 15.09 6.22
N PHE A 286 -2.94 16.24 6.64
CA PHE A 286 -2.20 16.36 7.89
C PHE A 286 -3.08 15.99 9.10
N ILE A 287 -4.27 16.60 9.21
CA ILE A 287 -5.19 16.32 10.33
C ILE A 287 -5.60 14.85 10.35
N CYS A 288 -5.91 14.25 9.20
CA CYS A 288 -6.27 12.84 9.11
C CYS A 288 -5.10 11.88 9.39
N SER A 289 -3.85 12.34 9.30
CA SER A 289 -2.67 11.52 9.63
C SER A 289 -2.42 11.40 11.13
N LEU A 290 -2.86 12.38 11.93
CA LEU A 290 -2.59 12.46 13.37
C LEU A 290 -3.05 11.21 14.15
N PRO A 291 -4.28 10.68 13.97
CA PRO A 291 -4.74 9.53 14.75
C PRO A 291 -3.86 8.28 14.54
N ALA A 292 -3.51 7.97 13.29
CA ALA A 292 -2.64 6.84 12.98
C ALA A 292 -1.23 7.04 13.56
N LEU A 293 -0.70 8.26 13.46
CA LEU A 293 0.61 8.61 14.00
C LEU A 293 0.65 8.42 15.52
N PHE A 294 -0.35 8.92 16.24
CA PHE A 294 -0.42 8.75 17.70
C PHE A 294 -0.54 7.27 18.11
N ILE A 295 -1.37 6.49 17.41
CA ILE A 295 -1.53 5.06 17.70
C ILE A 295 -0.21 4.31 17.52
N LEU A 296 0.52 4.55 16.43
CA LEU A 296 1.77 3.84 16.15
C LEU A 296 2.90 4.26 17.10
N ILE A 297 3.03 5.55 17.40
CA ILE A 297 3.99 6.02 18.41
C ILE A 297 3.70 5.37 19.76
N PHE A 298 2.42 5.33 20.17
CA PHE A 298 2.03 4.72 21.43
C PHE A 298 2.38 3.23 21.47
N LEU A 299 2.05 2.49 20.41
CA LEU A 299 2.38 1.06 20.29
C LEU A 299 3.87 0.79 20.36
N ASP A 300 4.68 1.55 19.63
CA ASP A 300 6.14 1.41 19.65
C ASP A 300 6.71 1.77 21.03
N SER A 301 6.27 2.88 21.63
CA SER A 301 6.74 3.33 22.95
C SER A 301 6.44 2.33 24.06
N TYR A 302 5.24 1.72 24.01
CA TYR A 302 4.84 0.65 24.91
C TYR A 302 5.70 -0.61 24.70
N TYR A 303 5.89 -1.04 23.45
CA TYR A 303 6.66 -2.24 23.15
C TYR A 303 8.13 -2.14 23.57
N PHE A 304 8.75 -0.97 23.38
CA PHE A 304 10.16 -0.77 23.74
C PHE A 304 10.38 -0.43 25.24
N GLY A 305 9.31 -0.32 26.03
CA GLY A 305 9.38 -0.06 27.47
C GLY A 305 9.67 1.39 27.85
N TYR A 306 9.53 2.33 26.91
CA TYR A 306 9.61 3.77 27.20
C TYR A 306 8.33 4.29 27.85
N LEU A 307 7.22 3.58 27.66
CA LEU A 307 5.94 3.90 28.26
C LEU A 307 5.46 2.72 29.11
N THR A 308 5.35 2.94 30.42
CA THR A 308 4.87 1.93 31.36
C THR A 308 3.39 2.13 31.71
N LEU A 309 2.72 1.05 32.13
CA LEU A 309 1.32 1.11 32.59
C LEU A 309 1.16 2.05 33.78
N ASP A 310 2.16 2.15 34.65
CA ASP A 310 2.15 3.02 35.82
C ASP A 310 2.23 4.50 35.41
N GLU A 311 3.08 4.86 34.44
CA GLU A 311 3.13 6.23 33.90
C GLU A 311 1.82 6.63 33.21
N ILE A 312 1.18 5.70 32.51
CA ILE A 312 -0.13 5.91 31.86
C ILE A 312 -1.20 6.17 32.92
N THR A 313 -1.26 5.35 33.96
CA THR A 313 -2.28 5.48 35.02
C THR A 313 -2.11 6.75 35.84
N HIS A 314 -0.87 7.16 36.10
CA HIS A 314 -0.56 8.39 36.83
C HIS A 314 -0.51 9.65 35.96
N LYS A 315 -0.73 9.55 34.64
CA LYS A 315 -0.73 10.67 33.66
C LYS A 315 0.57 11.49 33.63
N ASN A 316 1.68 10.94 34.11
CA ASN A 316 2.98 11.61 34.11
C ASN A 316 3.76 11.30 32.84
N ILE A 317 3.15 11.57 31.67
CA ILE A 317 3.75 11.27 30.37
C ILE A 317 4.50 12.50 29.87
N SER A 318 5.81 12.39 29.70
CA SER A 318 6.63 13.39 29.04
C SER A 318 6.79 13.07 27.56
N LEU A 319 6.24 13.93 26.70
CA LEU A 319 6.27 13.77 25.23
C LEU A 319 7.69 13.58 24.66
N MET A 320 8.70 14.15 25.32
CA MET A 320 10.10 14.15 24.84
C MET A 320 10.94 12.98 25.34
N ARG A 321 10.54 12.34 26.45
CA ARG A 321 11.30 11.25 27.07
C ARG A 321 10.67 9.88 26.83
N ASP A 322 9.34 9.83 26.81
CA ASP A 322 8.61 8.57 26.95
C ASP A 322 7.97 8.15 25.61
N LEU A 323 8.03 9.01 24.58
CA LEU A 323 7.51 8.72 23.24
C LEU A 323 8.64 8.44 22.26
N VAL A 324 8.55 7.26 21.65
CA VAL A 324 9.46 6.79 20.61
C VAL A 324 8.84 7.05 19.24
N VAL A 325 9.57 7.80 18.42
CA VAL A 325 9.24 7.98 17.00
C VAL A 325 10.24 7.18 16.16
N THR A 326 9.91 5.92 15.88
CA THR A 326 10.81 5.00 15.16
C THR A 326 11.24 5.52 13.78
N PRO A 327 10.39 6.17 12.94
CA PRO A 327 10.86 6.74 11.68
C PRO A 327 11.91 7.83 11.84
N TYR A 328 11.80 8.64 12.90
CA TYR A 328 12.76 9.69 13.19
C TYR A 328 14.10 9.10 13.64
N ASN A 329 14.07 8.08 14.50
CA ASN A 329 15.28 7.36 14.93
C ASN A 329 15.97 6.67 13.76
N PHE A 330 15.21 6.09 12.83
CA PHE A 330 15.75 5.50 11.61
C PHE A 330 16.49 6.53 10.75
N ILE A 331 15.89 7.71 10.52
CA ILE A 331 16.54 8.77 9.75
C ILE A 331 17.83 9.21 10.48
N LYS A 332 17.76 9.44 11.79
CA LYS A 332 18.92 9.83 12.61
C LYS A 332 20.03 8.78 12.56
N TYR A 333 19.70 7.50 12.57
CA TYR A 333 20.67 6.40 12.46
C TYR A 333 21.36 6.38 11.10
N ASN A 334 20.58 6.53 10.01
CA ASN A 334 21.07 6.41 8.63
C ASN A 334 21.75 7.69 8.10
N VAL A 335 21.57 8.84 8.75
CA VAL A 335 22.32 10.06 8.41
C VAL A 335 23.77 9.96 8.90
N ASN A 336 24.04 9.15 9.93
CA ASN A 336 25.39 8.99 10.46
C ASN A 336 26.23 8.00 9.61
N SER A 337 27.23 8.52 8.91
CA SER A 337 28.09 7.74 8.01
C SER A 337 28.90 6.65 8.72
N SER A 338 29.22 6.81 10.01
CA SER A 338 29.91 5.78 10.78
C SER A 338 29.08 4.50 10.90
N ASN A 339 27.77 4.65 11.08
CA ASN A 339 26.84 3.53 11.17
C ASN A 339 26.67 2.84 9.81
N LEU A 340 26.65 3.60 8.72
CA LEU A 340 26.55 3.04 7.36
C LEU A 340 27.79 2.22 6.99
N ALA A 341 28.97 2.64 7.46
CA ALA A 341 30.22 1.93 7.20
C ALA A 341 30.21 0.51 7.78
N GLU A 342 29.51 0.27 8.89
CA GLU A 342 29.34 -1.06 9.49
C GLU A 342 28.54 -2.01 8.59
N HIS A 343 27.66 -1.47 7.75
CA HIS A 343 26.79 -2.24 6.84
C HIS A 343 27.31 -2.32 5.40
N GLY A 344 28.47 -1.73 5.12
CA GLY A 344 29.11 -1.72 3.82
C GLY A 344 28.69 -0.54 2.94
N LEU A 345 29.67 0.21 2.44
CA LEU A 345 29.44 1.29 1.47
C LEU A 345 29.48 0.72 0.06
N HIS A 346 28.42 0.96 -0.71
CA HIS A 346 28.35 0.58 -2.11
C HIS A 346 28.12 1.80 -3.00
N PRO A 347 28.73 1.87 -4.19
CA PRO A 347 28.47 2.94 -5.14
C PRO A 347 27.01 2.94 -5.60
N TRP A 348 26.40 4.12 -5.70
CA TRP A 348 24.98 4.28 -6.06
C TRP A 348 24.58 3.63 -7.40
N PHE A 349 25.51 3.53 -8.37
CA PHE A 349 25.24 2.91 -9.66
C PHE A 349 24.97 1.40 -9.59
N THR A 350 25.43 0.71 -8.53
CA THR A 350 25.19 -0.73 -8.36
C THR A 350 23.70 -1.00 -8.17
N HIS A 351 22.97 -0.10 -7.52
CA HIS A 351 21.52 -0.21 -7.40
C HIS A 351 20.83 -0.23 -8.77
N ALA A 352 21.24 0.66 -9.67
CA ALA A 352 20.63 0.78 -11.00
C ALA A 352 21.02 -0.36 -11.95
N PHE A 353 22.32 -0.70 -12.03
CA PHE A 353 22.82 -1.60 -13.07
C PHE A 353 23.01 -3.05 -12.62
N VAL A 354 23.09 -3.32 -11.31
CA VAL A 354 23.27 -4.67 -10.77
C VAL A 354 22.00 -5.13 -10.06
N ASN A 355 21.52 -4.36 -9.09
CA ASN A 355 20.42 -4.81 -8.24
C ASN A 355 19.08 -4.86 -8.97
N ILE A 356 18.76 -3.87 -9.83
CA ILE A 356 17.51 -3.90 -10.61
C ILE A 356 17.44 -5.12 -11.55
N PRO A 357 18.44 -5.40 -12.40
CA PRO A 357 18.42 -6.62 -13.21
C PRO A 357 18.42 -7.90 -12.36
N LEU A 358 19.13 -7.93 -11.23
CA LEU A 358 19.15 -9.12 -10.37
C LEU A 358 17.79 -9.40 -9.72
N LEU A 359 17.11 -8.37 -9.21
CA LEU A 359 15.84 -8.51 -8.48
C LEU A 359 14.63 -8.68 -9.41
N TYR A 360 14.65 -8.03 -10.57
CA TYR A 360 13.51 -7.95 -11.48
C TYR A 360 13.74 -8.66 -12.83
N ASN A 361 14.94 -9.20 -13.06
CA ASN A 361 15.32 -9.91 -14.28
C ASN A 361 14.94 -9.11 -15.55
N VAL A 362 14.34 -9.76 -16.55
CA VAL A 362 13.89 -9.14 -17.82
C VAL A 362 12.97 -7.94 -17.58
N LEU A 363 12.14 -7.96 -16.52
CA LEU A 363 11.25 -6.84 -16.19
C LEU A 363 12.04 -5.60 -15.74
N GLY A 364 13.13 -5.80 -14.99
CA GLY A 364 14.01 -4.72 -14.57
C GLY A 364 14.69 -4.03 -15.75
N ILE A 365 15.23 -4.83 -16.68
CA ILE A 365 15.87 -4.33 -17.91
C ILE A 365 14.84 -3.59 -18.77
N SER A 366 13.65 -4.18 -18.97
CA SER A 366 12.57 -3.55 -19.75
C SER A 366 12.09 -2.24 -19.12
N GLY A 367 12.01 -2.20 -17.79
CA GLY A 367 11.64 -0.99 -17.04
C GLY A 367 12.67 0.13 -17.18
N LEU A 368 13.96 -0.20 -17.08
CA LEU A 368 15.04 0.77 -17.32
C LEU A 368 15.00 1.32 -18.75
N PHE A 369 14.84 0.44 -19.74
CA PHE A 369 14.71 0.86 -21.15
C PHE A 369 13.50 1.76 -21.36
N GLY A 370 12.34 1.41 -20.79
CA GLY A 370 11.13 2.22 -20.86
C GLY A 370 11.29 3.60 -20.21
N PHE A 371 12.00 3.66 -19.08
CA PHE A 371 12.32 4.92 -18.41
C PHE A 371 13.24 5.81 -19.26
N PHE A 372 14.31 5.26 -19.83
CA PHE A 372 15.19 6.01 -20.73
C PHE A 372 14.44 6.50 -21.98
N HIS A 373 13.54 5.68 -22.53
CA HIS A 373 12.70 6.08 -23.65
C HIS A 373 11.74 7.23 -23.31
N LEU A 374 11.18 7.25 -22.09
CA LEU A 374 10.33 8.33 -21.60
C LEU A 374 11.07 9.64 -21.37
N ILE A 375 12.34 9.60 -20.96
CA ILE A 375 13.16 10.82 -20.78
C ILE A 375 13.59 11.40 -22.12
N TYR A 376 13.88 10.54 -23.09
CA TYR A 376 14.37 10.97 -24.40
C TYR A 376 13.26 11.47 -25.34
N ARG A 377 11.99 11.23 -24.98
CA ARG A 377 10.81 11.69 -25.70
C ARG A 377 10.28 12.99 -25.09
#